data_AF-W7SWK0-F1
#
_entry.id   AF-W7SWK0-F1
#
_cell.length_a   1.000
_cell.length_b   1.000
_cell.length_c   1.000
_cell.angle_alpha   90.00
_cell.angle_beta   90.00
_cell.angle_gamma   90.00
#
_symmetry.space_group_name_H-M   'P 1'
#
loop_
_entity.id
_entity.type
_entity.pdbx_description
1 polymer ?
#
loop_
_entity_poly.entity_id
_entity_poly.type
_entity_poly.pdbx_seq_one_letter_code
_entity_poly.pdbx_strand_id
1 'polypeptide(L)'
;MTGRDRLTAVEVDAVAGIFEAARLADNREGAGELPSFVAKPGTHVLAEDNGRVVGYAHLDTDGDSNGHPVGEALVHPAARNRGVGTRLVRQLLALA
;
A
#
# COMPACT_ATOMS: atom_id res chain seq x y z
N MET A 1 2.68 -0.06 -12.86
CA MET A 1 2.14 0.59 -11.66
C MET A 1 0.95 1.36 -12.10
N THR A 2 -0.13 1.26 -11.35
CA THR A 2 -1.42 1.78 -11.78
C THR A 2 -2.02 2.59 -10.64
N GLY A 3 -2.30 3.86 -10.92
CA GLY A 3 -2.99 4.78 -10.00
C GLY A 3 -4.50 4.61 -10.08
N ARG A 4 -5.20 4.74 -8.95
CA ARG A 4 -6.65 4.61 -8.84
C ARG A 4 -7.18 5.52 -7.73
N ASP A 5 -8.39 6.07 -7.92
CA ASP A 5 -9.12 6.82 -6.88
C ASP A 5 -9.76 5.90 -5.83
N ARG A 6 -10.03 4.64 -6.19
CA ARG A 6 -10.61 3.65 -5.28
C ARG A 6 -10.18 2.24 -5.68
N LEU A 7 -10.03 1.36 -4.70
CA LEU A 7 -9.79 -0.06 -4.91
C LEU A 7 -11.11 -0.84 -5.06
N THR A 8 -11.10 -1.83 -5.94
CA THR A 8 -12.14 -2.86 -5.99
C THR A 8 -12.03 -3.82 -4.80
N ALA A 9 -13.08 -4.58 -4.50
CA ALA A 9 -13.04 -5.58 -3.43
C ALA A 9 -11.91 -6.62 -3.61
N VAL A 10 -11.63 -7.02 -4.86
CA VAL A 10 -10.52 -7.94 -5.19
C VAL A 10 -9.16 -7.30 -4.91
N GLU A 11 -9.00 -6.01 -5.21
CA GLU A 11 -7.76 -5.29 -4.93
C GLU A 11 -7.58 -5.05 -3.43
N VAL A 12 -8.65 -4.76 -2.68
CA VAL A 12 -8.61 -4.67 -1.21
C VAL A 12 -8.13 -5.99 -0.60
N ASP A 13 -8.68 -7.12 -1.05
CA ASP A 13 -8.26 -8.45 -0.60
C ASP A 13 -6.78 -8.74 -0.93
N ALA A 14 -6.33 -8.35 -2.13
CA ALA A 14 -4.93 -8.47 -2.50
C ALA A 14 -4.01 -7.61 -1.62
N VAL A 15 -4.41 -6.38 -1.27
CA VAL A 15 -3.66 -5.52 -0.34
C VAL A 15 -3.66 -6.12 1.07
N ALA A 16 -4.76 -6.70 1.54
CA ALA A 16 -4.85 -7.41 2.81
C ALA A 16 -3.84 -8.57 2.87
N GLY A 17 -3.74 -9.36 1.80
CA GLY A 17 -2.75 -10.43 1.70
C GLY A 17 -1.30 -9.93 1.78
N ILE A 18 -0.99 -8.80 1.15
CA ILE A 18 0.35 -8.19 1.24
C ILE A 18 0.64 -7.68 2.65
N PHE A 19 -0.34 -7.04 3.28
CA PHE A 19 -0.22 -6.54 4.66
C PHE A 19 0.09 -7.68 5.62
N GLU A 20 -0.68 -8.77 5.57
CA GLU A 20 -0.44 -9.93 6.44
C GLU A 20 0.91 -10.60 6.17
N ALA A 21 1.29 -10.77 4.90
CA ALA A 21 2.60 -11.32 4.56
C ALA A 21 3.75 -10.45 5.10
N ALA A 22 3.64 -9.12 4.97
CA ALA A 22 4.62 -8.18 5.51
C ALA A 22 4.62 -8.20 7.05
N ARG A 23 3.45 -8.20 7.69
CA ARG A 23 3.27 -8.26 9.15
C ARG A 23 4.00 -9.45 9.75
N LEU A 24 3.79 -10.64 9.18
CA LEU A 24 4.45 -11.87 9.61
C LEU A 24 5.96 -11.82 9.38
N ALA A 25 6.40 -11.43 8.18
CA ALA A 25 7.83 -11.38 7.84
C ALA A 25 8.61 -10.34 8.67
N ASP A 26 7.95 -9.27 9.10
CA ASP A 26 8.54 -8.20 9.89
C ASP A 26 8.39 -8.41 11.40
N ASN A 27 7.88 -9.56 11.83
CA ASN A 27 7.58 -9.87 13.24
C ASN A 27 6.70 -8.79 13.91
N ARG A 28 5.76 -8.21 13.16
CA ARG A 28 4.87 -7.15 13.62
C ARG A 28 3.49 -7.68 13.98
N GLU A 29 3.41 -8.80 14.68
CA GLU A 29 2.13 -9.46 14.88
C GLU A 29 1.08 -8.58 15.60
N GLY A 30 1.53 -7.63 16.41
CA GLY A 30 0.68 -6.62 17.07
C GLY A 30 0.32 -5.40 16.23
N ALA A 31 0.58 -5.37 14.91
CA ALA A 31 0.31 -4.20 14.06
C ALA A 31 -1.18 -3.87 13.86
N GLY A 32 -2.09 -4.70 14.38
CA GLY A 32 -3.53 -4.52 14.21
C GLY A 32 -4.02 -5.02 12.85
N GLU A 33 -5.25 -4.61 12.50
CA GLU A 33 -5.91 -4.96 11.26
C GLU A 33 -5.43 -4.10 10.08
N LEU A 34 -5.83 -4.50 8.86
CA LEU A 34 -5.60 -3.68 7.67
C LEU A 34 -6.18 -2.27 7.88
N PRO A 35 -5.42 -1.21 7.62
CA PRO A 35 -5.90 0.14 7.87
C PRO A 35 -7.16 0.48 7.07
N SER A 36 -8.11 1.16 7.72
CA SER A 36 -9.43 1.48 7.14
C SER A 36 -9.36 2.37 5.89
N PHE A 37 -8.29 3.15 5.69
CA PHE A 37 -8.11 3.99 4.52
C PHE A 37 -8.01 3.19 3.21
N VAL A 38 -7.70 1.89 3.26
CA VAL A 38 -7.64 1.02 2.07
C VAL A 38 -9.00 0.94 1.35
N ALA A 39 -10.11 1.15 2.07
CA ALA A 39 -11.46 1.16 1.53
C ALA A 39 -12.00 2.58 1.21
N LYS A 40 -11.28 3.63 1.61
CA LYS A 40 -11.66 5.03 1.35
C LYS A 40 -11.27 5.42 -0.09
N PRO A 41 -11.93 6.44 -0.67
CA PRO A 41 -11.38 7.08 -1.87
C PRO A 41 -10.07 7.83 -1.57
N GLY A 42 -9.23 8.00 -2.58
CA GLY A 42 -7.97 8.71 -2.50
C GLY A 42 -6.95 8.19 -3.51
N THR A 43 -5.72 8.69 -3.47
CA THR A 43 -4.67 8.21 -4.40
C THR A 43 -4.15 6.87 -3.93
N HIS A 44 -4.45 5.80 -4.68
CA HIS A 44 -3.91 4.45 -4.47
C HIS A 44 -3.01 4.05 -5.63
N VAL A 45 -1.87 3.42 -5.34
CA VAL A 45 -0.95 2.89 -6.34
C VAL A 45 -0.72 1.40 -6.09
N LEU A 46 -0.94 0.56 -7.11
CA LEU A 46 -0.60 -0.86 -7.07
C LEU A 46 0.66 -1.17 -7.90
N ALA A 47 1.50 -2.02 -7.32
CA ALA A 47 2.58 -2.72 -8.01
C ALA A 47 2.11 -4.13 -8.36
N GLU A 48 2.16 -4.49 -9.63
CA GLU A 48 1.82 -5.84 -10.10
C GLU A 48 3.05 -6.51 -10.70
N ASP A 49 3.20 -7.80 -10.42
CA ASP A 49 4.22 -8.69 -11.00
C ASP A 49 3.54 -10.01 -11.40
N ASN A 50 3.60 -10.37 -12.68
CA ASN A 50 2.95 -11.56 -13.26
C ASN A 50 1.46 -11.71 -12.87
N GLY A 51 0.70 -10.61 -12.91
CA GLY A 51 -0.72 -10.59 -12.60
C GLY A 51 -1.05 -10.69 -11.10
N ARG A 52 -0.05 -10.61 -10.21
CA ARG A 52 -0.24 -10.57 -8.76
C ARG A 52 0.15 -9.20 -8.21
N VAL A 53 -0.64 -8.67 -7.29
CA VAL A 53 -0.26 -7.47 -6.56
C VAL A 53 0.89 -7.83 -5.61
N VAL A 54 1.99 -7.10 -5.69
CA VAL A 54 3.19 -7.32 -4.87
C VAL A 54 3.59 -6.09 -4.05
N GLY A 55 2.86 -4.99 -4.22
CA GLY A 55 3.04 -3.80 -3.41
C GLY A 55 1.90 -2.80 -3.58
N TYR A 56 1.75 -1.95 -2.59
CA TYR A 56 0.68 -0.98 -2.46
C TYR A 56 1.23 0.32 -1.86
N ALA A 57 0.73 1.46 -2.31
CA ALA A 57 0.95 2.73 -1.64
C ALA A 57 -0.29 3.61 -1.69
N HIS A 58 -0.43 4.47 -0.68
CA HIS A 58 -1.54 5.40 -0.52
C HIS A 58 -1.08 6.70 0.12
N LEU A 59 -1.75 7.80 -0.22
CA LEU A 59 -1.60 9.07 0.49
C LEU A 59 -2.83 9.30 1.36
N ASP A 60 -2.66 9.17 2.67
CA ASP A 60 -3.66 9.52 3.66
C ASP A 60 -3.65 11.04 3.86
N THR A 61 -4.71 11.69 3.38
CA THR A 61 -4.90 13.14 3.51
C THR A 61 -5.65 13.54 4.78
N ASP A 62 -6.25 12.61 5.51
CA ASP A 62 -6.77 12.87 6.86
C ASP A 62 -5.58 13.17 7.81
N GLY A 63 -4.42 12.57 7.52
CA GLY A 63 -3.12 12.97 8.02
C GLY A 63 -2.75 12.43 9.41
N ASP A 64 -1.58 12.84 9.90
CA ASP A 64 -1.08 12.49 11.24
C ASP A 64 -1.74 13.35 12.35
N SER A 65 -1.30 13.16 13.60
CA SER A 65 -1.80 13.93 14.75
C SER A 65 -1.56 15.45 14.65
N ASN A 66 -0.76 15.90 13.69
CA ASN A 66 -0.46 17.29 13.42
C ASN A 66 -1.12 17.79 12.13
N GLY A 67 -1.92 16.95 11.46
CA GLY A 67 -2.58 17.26 10.19
C GLY A 67 -1.67 17.20 8.97
N HIS A 68 -0.51 16.57 9.05
CA HIS A 68 0.34 16.37 7.86
C HIS A 68 -0.14 15.17 7.05
N PRO A 69 -0.24 15.25 5.72
CA PRO A 69 -0.53 14.10 4.88
C PRO A 69 0.53 12.99 5.06
N VAL A 70 0.10 11.74 5.09
CA VAL A 70 0.97 10.57 5.35
C VAL A 70 0.99 9.65 4.13
N GLY A 71 2.19 9.43 3.59
CA GLY A 71 2.41 8.42 2.56
C GLY A 71 2.63 7.05 3.20
N GLU A 72 1.75 6.10 2.92
CA GLU A 72 1.87 4.72 3.37
C GLU A 72 2.27 3.80 2.22
N ALA A 73 3.19 2.86 2.48
CA ALA A 73 3.67 1.93 1.46
C ALA A 73 3.94 0.54 2.04
N LEU A 74 3.50 -0.49 1.32
CA LEU A 74 3.67 -1.91 1.64
C LEU A 74 4.30 -2.63 0.45
N VAL A 75 5.25 -3.51 0.73
CA VAL A 75 5.88 -4.38 -0.28
C VAL A 75 5.86 -5.81 0.25
N HIS A 76 5.32 -6.72 -0.55
CA HIS A 76 5.29 -8.15 -0.25
C HIS A 76 6.74 -8.64 0.01
N PRO A 77 7.00 -9.44 1.06
CA PRO A 77 8.36 -9.85 1.43
C PRO A 77 9.19 -10.43 0.28
N ALA A 78 8.58 -11.31 -0.52
CA ALA A 78 9.23 -11.93 -1.68
C ALA A 78 9.58 -10.94 -2.82
N ALA A 79 9.07 -9.71 -2.79
CA ALA A 79 9.32 -8.67 -3.79
C ALA A 79 10.27 -7.55 -3.29
N ARG A 80 10.80 -7.66 -2.07
CA ARG A 80 11.73 -6.68 -1.47
C ARG A 80 13.09 -6.69 -2.18
N ASN A 81 13.87 -5.63 -1.97
CA ASN A 81 15.21 -5.43 -2.57
C ASN A 81 15.25 -5.43 -4.11
N ARG A 82 14.11 -5.17 -4.75
CA ARG A 82 13.94 -5.09 -6.21
C ARG A 82 13.53 -3.69 -6.69
N GLY A 83 13.59 -2.68 -5.81
CA GLY A 83 13.19 -1.30 -6.11
C GLY A 83 11.68 -1.04 -6.15
N VAL A 84 10.82 -2.02 -5.80
CA VAL A 84 9.36 -1.89 -5.83
C VAL A 84 8.87 -0.73 -4.95
N GLY A 85 9.35 -0.64 -3.71
CA GLY A 85 8.98 0.44 -2.77
C GLY A 85 9.35 1.83 -3.30
N THR A 86 10.55 1.99 -3.86
CA THR A 86 10.97 3.25 -4.49
C THR A 86 10.05 3.65 -5.63
N ARG A 87 9.69 2.70 -6.48
CA ARG A 87 8.77 2.97 -7.61
C ARG A 87 7.37 3.34 -7.12
N LEU A 88 6.87 2.66 -6.09
CA LEU A 88 5.57 2.96 -5.47
C LEU A 88 5.52 4.40 -4.98
N VAL A 89 6.48 4.80 -4.14
CA VAL A 89 6.51 6.14 -3.55
C VAL A 89 6.68 7.22 -4.62
N ARG A 90 7.57 7.00 -5.60
CA ARG A 90 7.72 7.95 -6.72
C ARG A 90 6.43 8.12 -7.52
N GLN A 91 5.73 7.02 -7.78
CA GLN A 91 4.46 7.07 -8.50
C GLN A 91 3.38 7.76 -7.67
N LEU A 92 3.33 7.51 -6.36
CA LEU A 92 2.41 8.18 -5.45
C LEU A 92 2.62 9.70 -5.46
N LEU A 93 3.87 10.15 -5.31
CA LEU A 93 4.23 11.57 -5.36
C LEU A 93 3.94 12.24 -6.71
N ALA A 94 3.96 11.49 -7.81
CA ALA A 94 3.63 12.01 -9.12
C ALA A 94 2.11 12.16 -9.37
N LEU A 95 1.29 11.50 -8.54
CA LEU A 95 -0.18 11.49 -8.64
C LEU A 95 -0.85 12.32 -7.53
N ALA A 96 -0.10 12.71 -6.51
CA ALA A 96 -0.54 13.48 -5.36
C ALA A 96 -0.45 15.00 -5.58
#